data_AF-A0A815VHU9-F1
#
_entry.id   AF-A0A815VHU9-F1
#
_cell.length_a   1.000
_cell.length_b   1.000
_cell.length_c   1.000
_cell.angle_alpha   90.00
_cell.angle_beta   90.00
_cell.angle_gamma   90.00
#
_symmetry.space_group_name_H-M   'P 1'
#
loop_
_entity.id
_entity.type
_entity.pdbx_description
1 polymer ?
#
loop_
_entity_poly.entity_id
_entity_poly.type
_entity_poly.pdbx_seq_one_letter_code
_entity_poly.pdbx_strand_id
1 'polypeptide(L)'
;VEQGKFKEKEVTDRLNEPGKLENCSGTRTLTHNIADLKAQIAANLKGVKLVQELIDIYSLKVVQAYMGYIQDNAETAVKDLLKSVVQSLSEKENNEKDKDHTKLHAVDYMDDGTKICLCVEINGKERKAKFDFTGTSEQVWYNWNAPRSISYSAIIYCLRAMIPHEIPLNQGCMRPIEVILPPGSILDPHKDAAVVGGNVLTSQRLVDVILRAFG
;
A
#
# COMPACT_ATOMS: atom_id res chain seq x y z
N VAL A 1 -7.15 23.86 -7.20
CA VAL A 1 -6.66 25.02 -7.98
C VAL A 1 -7.53 25.11 -9.21
N GLU A 2 -8.16 26.24 -9.46
CA GLU A 2 -8.94 26.44 -10.69
C GLU A 2 -8.30 27.57 -11.47
N GLN A 3 -8.04 27.34 -12.75
CA GLN A 3 -7.42 28.33 -13.64
C GLN A 3 -6.14 28.94 -13.05
N GLY A 4 -5.30 28.10 -12.41
CA GLY A 4 -4.03 28.52 -11.81
C GLY A 4 -4.15 29.25 -10.46
N LYS A 5 -5.36 29.45 -9.92
CA LYS A 5 -5.57 30.13 -8.64
C LYS A 5 -5.93 29.15 -7.52
N PHE A 6 -5.25 29.26 -6.39
CA PHE A 6 -5.61 28.52 -5.19
C PHE A 6 -6.87 29.12 -4.57
N LYS A 7 -7.93 28.32 -4.44
CA LYS A 7 -9.23 28.74 -3.90
C LYS A 7 -9.24 28.67 -2.38
N GLU A 8 -8.44 29.53 -1.76
CA GLU A 8 -8.22 29.51 -0.32
C GLU A 8 -9.52 29.62 0.47
N LYS A 9 -10.39 30.57 0.12
CA LYS A 9 -11.69 30.74 0.78
C LYS A 9 -12.54 29.46 0.74
N GLU A 10 -12.68 28.84 -0.43
CA GLU A 10 -13.49 27.62 -0.59
C GLU A 10 -12.91 26.44 0.22
N VAL A 11 -11.58 26.32 0.26
CA VAL A 11 -10.89 25.30 1.07
C VAL A 11 -11.10 25.58 2.57
N THR A 12 -10.94 26.83 3.00
CA THR A 12 -11.18 27.26 4.38
C THR A 12 -12.63 26.97 4.80
N ASP A 13 -13.60 27.32 3.96
CA ASP A 13 -15.02 27.09 4.23
C ASP A 13 -15.32 25.59 4.39
N ARG A 14 -14.73 24.72 3.56
CA ARG A 14 -14.83 23.26 3.67
C ARG A 14 -14.16 22.70 4.92
N LEU A 15 -12.97 23.18 5.27
CA LEU A 15 -12.25 22.74 6.47
C LEU A 15 -12.96 23.17 7.77
N ASN A 16 -13.75 24.25 7.71
CA ASN A 16 -14.53 24.75 8.83
C ASN A 16 -15.97 24.24 8.84
N GLU A 17 -16.46 23.63 7.76
CA GLU A 17 -17.83 23.13 7.62
C GLU A 17 -18.25 22.17 8.75
N PRO A 18 -17.41 21.22 9.21
CA PRO A 18 -17.77 20.36 10.34
C PRO A 18 -18.10 21.13 11.63
N GLY A 19 -17.52 22.32 11.83
CA GLY A 19 -17.81 23.18 12.99
C GLY A 19 -19.21 23.79 13.00
N LYS A 20 -20.00 23.60 11.94
CA LYS A 20 -21.41 24.00 11.90
C LYS A 20 -22.33 22.96 12.54
N LEU A 21 -21.84 21.75 12.80
CA LEU A 21 -22.60 20.67 13.43
C LEU A 21 -22.48 20.77 14.96
N GLU A 22 -23.55 20.34 15.66
CA GLU A 22 -23.57 20.33 17.13
C GLU A 22 -22.43 19.47 17.69
N ASN A 23 -21.74 19.98 18.71
CA ASN A 23 -20.61 19.31 19.37
C ASN A 23 -19.42 18.96 18.46
N CYS A 24 -19.34 19.53 17.26
CA CYS A 24 -18.23 19.35 16.33
C CYS A 24 -17.39 20.63 16.22
N SER A 25 -16.17 20.48 15.72
CA SER A 25 -15.30 21.63 15.40
C SER A 25 -14.75 21.47 13.99
N GLY A 26 -14.48 22.61 13.34
CA GLY A 26 -13.69 22.63 12.11
C GLY A 26 -12.22 22.29 12.40
N THR A 27 -11.37 22.49 11.41
CA THR A 27 -9.93 22.33 11.63
C THR A 27 -9.41 23.24 12.77
N ARG A 28 -8.53 22.68 13.59
CA ARG A 28 -7.84 23.40 14.67
C ARG A 28 -6.56 24.10 14.20
N THR A 29 -6.07 23.76 13.01
CA THR A 29 -4.76 24.18 12.48
C THR A 29 -4.89 24.67 11.04
N LEU A 30 -5.87 25.55 10.79
CA LEU A 30 -6.20 26.05 9.44
C LEU A 30 -4.96 26.58 8.70
N THR A 31 -4.14 27.38 9.37
CA THR A 31 -2.92 27.95 8.77
C THR A 31 -1.95 26.87 8.28
N HIS A 32 -1.75 25.80 9.06
CA HIS A 32 -0.93 24.65 8.66
C HIS A 32 -1.58 23.89 7.49
N ASN A 33 -2.88 23.62 7.54
CA ASN A 33 -3.55 22.91 6.45
C ASN A 33 -3.44 23.67 5.12
N ILE A 34 -3.62 24.99 5.14
CA ILE A 34 -3.45 25.83 3.94
C ILE A 34 -2.00 25.81 3.47
N ALA A 35 -1.03 25.89 4.37
CA ALA A 35 0.40 25.81 4.02
C ALA A 35 0.74 24.46 3.37
N ASP A 36 0.29 23.35 3.94
CA ASP A 36 0.51 21.99 3.41
C ASP A 36 -0.10 21.83 2.01
N LEU A 37 -1.33 22.29 1.81
CA LEU A 37 -1.97 22.24 0.49
C LEU A 37 -1.22 23.07 -0.55
N LYS A 38 -0.77 24.27 -0.19
CA LYS A 38 0.06 25.10 -1.08
C LYS A 38 1.40 24.42 -1.39
N ALA A 39 2.03 23.79 -0.41
CA ALA A 39 3.27 23.05 -0.59
C ALA A 39 3.07 21.85 -1.54
N GLN A 40 2.01 21.07 -1.37
CA GLN A 40 1.65 19.97 -2.27
C GLN A 40 1.42 20.45 -3.70
N ILE A 41 0.71 21.57 -3.88
CA ILE A 41 0.50 22.17 -5.21
C ILE A 41 1.84 22.59 -5.83
N ALA A 42 2.70 23.26 -5.08
CA ALA A 42 4.01 23.70 -5.57
C ALA A 42 4.90 22.51 -5.97
N ALA A 43 4.92 21.44 -5.16
CA ALA A 43 5.63 20.21 -5.46
C ALA A 43 5.13 19.55 -6.75
N ASN A 44 3.80 19.43 -6.91
CA ASN A 44 3.19 18.86 -8.11
C ASN A 44 3.49 19.70 -9.36
N LEU A 45 3.41 21.04 -9.28
CA LEU A 45 3.76 21.93 -10.39
C LEU A 45 5.22 21.80 -10.80
N LYS A 46 6.14 21.69 -9.82
CA LYS A 46 7.55 21.43 -10.11
C LYS A 46 7.72 20.06 -10.78
N GLY A 47 7.02 19.03 -10.32
CA GLY A 47 7.00 17.70 -10.93
C GLY A 47 6.54 17.73 -12.39
N VAL A 48 5.42 18.39 -12.68
CA VAL A 48 4.92 18.58 -14.05
C VAL A 48 5.97 19.24 -14.93
N LYS A 49 6.59 20.32 -14.45
CA LYS A 49 7.64 21.03 -15.21
C LYS A 49 8.83 20.12 -15.52
N LEU A 50 9.33 19.38 -14.53
CA LEU A 50 10.47 18.47 -14.71
C LEU A 50 10.15 17.33 -15.68
N VAL A 51 8.93 16.78 -15.64
CA VAL A 51 8.49 15.76 -16.60
C VAL A 51 8.38 16.34 -18.01
N GLN A 52 7.88 17.57 -18.16
CA GLN A 52 7.84 18.25 -19.45
C GLN A 52 9.25 18.49 -20.01
N GLU A 53 10.19 18.97 -19.18
CA GLU A 53 11.59 19.14 -19.56
C GLU A 53 12.22 17.81 -20.03
N LEU A 54 11.95 16.69 -19.36
CA LEU A 54 12.37 15.36 -19.80
C LEU A 54 11.77 14.96 -21.15
N ILE A 55 10.48 15.26 -21.35
CA ILE A 55 9.77 15.00 -22.62
C ILE A 55 10.38 15.83 -23.76
N ASP A 56 10.75 17.08 -23.50
CA ASP A 56 11.34 17.95 -24.52
C ASP A 56 12.74 17.47 -24.93
N ILE A 57 13.52 16.90 -24.00
CA ILE A 57 14.85 16.34 -24.27
C ILE A 57 14.79 14.98 -24.97
N TYR A 58 13.92 14.08 -24.50
CA TYR A 58 13.94 12.66 -24.89
C TYR A 58 12.75 12.21 -25.73
N SER A 59 11.73 13.05 -25.94
CA SER A 59 10.40 12.74 -26.46
C SER A 59 9.50 11.97 -25.48
N LEU A 60 8.19 12.16 -25.64
CA LEU A 60 7.17 11.49 -24.84
C LEU A 60 7.28 9.97 -24.92
N LYS A 61 7.56 9.43 -26.11
CA LYS A 61 7.66 7.99 -26.35
C LYS A 61 8.76 7.35 -25.51
N VAL A 62 9.92 8.00 -25.41
CA VAL A 62 11.04 7.49 -24.62
C VAL A 62 10.74 7.57 -23.13
N VAL A 63 10.22 8.71 -22.65
CA VAL A 63 9.86 8.88 -21.24
C VAL A 63 8.84 7.82 -20.79
N GLN A 64 7.78 7.59 -21.58
CA GLN A 64 6.79 6.55 -21.29
C GLN A 64 7.39 5.13 -21.32
N ALA A 65 8.29 4.84 -22.26
CA ALA A 65 8.97 3.55 -22.31
C ALA A 65 9.78 3.30 -21.02
N TYR A 66 10.55 4.28 -20.55
CA TYR A 66 11.32 4.17 -19.31
C TYR A 66 10.43 4.10 -18.06
N MET A 67 9.30 4.80 -18.02
CA MET A 67 8.29 4.60 -16.96
C MET A 67 7.80 3.15 -16.91
N GLY A 68 7.62 2.52 -18.07
CA GLY A 68 7.33 1.09 -18.19
C GLY A 68 8.45 0.22 -17.65
N TYR A 69 9.68 0.41 -18.15
CA TYR A 69 10.85 -0.38 -17.73
C TYR A 69 11.12 -0.30 -16.22
N ILE A 70 10.87 0.85 -15.59
CA ILE A 70 10.96 1.03 -14.13
C ILE A 70 9.97 0.12 -13.39
N GLN A 71 8.75 -0.03 -13.91
CA GLN A 71 7.76 -0.94 -13.33
C GLN A 71 8.08 -2.40 -13.64
N ASP A 72 8.55 -2.72 -14.86
CA ASP A 72 8.91 -4.09 -15.26
C ASP A 72 10.10 -4.62 -14.44
N ASN A 73 11.05 -3.74 -14.11
CA ASN A 73 12.17 -4.07 -13.22
C ASN A 73 11.67 -4.38 -11.79
N ALA A 74 10.76 -3.57 -11.26
CA ALA A 74 10.17 -3.80 -9.94
C ALA A 74 9.37 -5.12 -9.90
N GLU A 75 8.60 -5.41 -10.96
CA GLU A 75 7.90 -6.70 -11.12
C GLU A 75 8.88 -7.88 -11.15
N THR A 76 9.96 -7.78 -11.92
CA THR A 76 10.97 -8.83 -12.05
C THR A 76 11.64 -9.13 -10.70
N ALA A 77 12.00 -8.08 -9.95
CA ALA A 77 12.60 -8.25 -8.64
C ALA A 77 11.69 -8.97 -7.64
N VAL A 78 10.38 -8.66 -7.64
CA VAL A 78 9.40 -9.39 -6.81
C VAL A 78 9.25 -10.83 -7.29
N LYS A 79 9.18 -11.07 -8.60
CA LYS A 79 9.12 -12.44 -9.16
C LYS A 79 10.31 -13.29 -8.72
N ASP A 80 11.50 -12.71 -8.69
CA ASP A 80 12.72 -13.41 -8.30
C ASP A 80 12.78 -13.63 -6.79
N LEU A 81 12.32 -12.67 -5.98
CA LEU A 81 12.08 -12.86 -4.54
C LEU A 81 11.18 -14.07 -4.30
N LEU A 82 10.00 -14.11 -4.92
CA LEU A 82 9.04 -15.21 -4.74
C LEU A 82 9.63 -16.58 -5.09
N LYS A 83 10.39 -16.66 -6.19
CA LYS A 83 11.10 -17.88 -6.57
C LYS A 83 12.13 -18.29 -5.52
N SER A 84 12.91 -17.34 -5.01
CA SER A 84 13.93 -17.60 -3.99
C SER A 84 13.33 -18.10 -2.67
N VAL A 85 12.17 -17.57 -2.26
CA VAL A 85 11.44 -18.02 -1.07
C VAL A 85 11.04 -19.49 -1.22
N VAL A 86 10.40 -19.87 -2.33
CA VAL A 86 10.01 -21.26 -2.62
C VAL A 86 11.23 -22.18 -2.56
N GLN A 87 12.31 -21.83 -3.27
CA GLN A 87 13.52 -22.64 -3.32
C GLN A 87 14.12 -22.85 -1.91
N SER A 88 14.24 -21.77 -1.13
CA SER A 88 14.83 -21.83 0.22
C SER A 88 14.03 -22.69 1.19
N LEU A 89 12.69 -22.74 1.06
CA LEU A 89 11.83 -23.56 1.90
C LEU A 89 11.81 -25.01 1.45
N SER A 90 11.77 -25.28 0.15
CA SER A 90 11.87 -26.65 -0.38
C SER A 90 13.19 -27.32 0.02
N GLU A 91 14.29 -26.57 0.05
CA GLU A 91 15.60 -27.06 0.53
C GLU A 91 15.59 -27.38 2.03
N LYS A 92 14.92 -26.57 2.86
CA LYS A 92 14.80 -26.80 4.31
C LYS A 92 13.91 -27.99 4.66
N GLU A 93 12.83 -28.20 3.92
CA GLU A 93 11.83 -29.23 4.23
C GLU A 93 12.14 -30.62 3.64
N ASN A 94 13.20 -30.76 2.83
CA ASN A 94 13.50 -31.98 2.06
C ASN A 94 12.28 -32.52 1.28
N ASN A 95 11.39 -31.61 0.86
CA ASN A 95 10.08 -31.96 0.36
C ASN A 95 10.16 -32.24 -1.15
N GLU A 96 10.19 -33.52 -1.54
CA GLU A 96 10.33 -33.91 -2.95
C GLU A 96 9.06 -33.73 -3.78
N LYS A 97 7.89 -33.60 -3.14
CA LYS A 97 6.58 -33.67 -3.81
C LYS A 97 6.07 -32.34 -4.38
N ASP A 98 6.54 -31.20 -3.89
CA ASP A 98 6.10 -29.88 -4.38
C ASP A 98 7.22 -28.84 -4.26
N LYS A 99 8.17 -28.90 -5.20
CA LYS A 99 9.35 -28.01 -5.23
C LYS A 99 9.06 -26.61 -5.80
N ASP A 100 7.89 -26.45 -6.42
CA ASP A 100 7.51 -25.22 -7.11
C ASP A 100 6.39 -24.45 -6.39
N HIS A 101 5.82 -24.99 -5.31
CA HIS A 101 4.83 -24.28 -4.50
C HIS A 101 5.19 -24.27 -3.03
N THR A 102 4.80 -23.20 -2.37
CA THR A 102 4.81 -23.15 -0.90
C THR A 102 3.60 -22.39 -0.39
N LYS A 103 3.23 -22.66 0.87
CA LYS A 103 2.19 -21.95 1.59
C LYS A 103 2.77 -21.40 2.88
N LEU A 104 2.64 -20.10 3.05
CA LEU A 104 3.03 -19.39 4.26
C LEU A 104 1.77 -19.00 5.03
N HIS A 105 1.89 -18.91 6.34
CA HIS A 105 0.77 -18.53 7.19
C HIS A 105 1.26 -17.78 8.42
N ALA A 106 0.62 -16.66 8.71
CA ALA A 106 0.82 -15.93 9.95
C ALA A 106 -0.50 -15.36 10.44
N VAL A 107 -0.65 -15.34 11.77
CA VAL A 107 -1.76 -14.69 12.45
C VAL A 107 -1.18 -13.87 13.58
N ASP A 108 -1.73 -12.67 13.73
CA ASP A 108 -1.45 -11.84 14.88
C ASP A 108 -2.68 -11.01 15.25
N TYR A 109 -2.60 -10.33 16.40
CA TYR A 109 -3.73 -9.66 17.01
C TYR A 109 -3.38 -8.21 17.36
N MET A 110 -4.34 -7.33 17.14
CA MET A 110 -4.35 -6.00 17.76
C MET A 110 -4.53 -6.14 19.28
N ASP A 111 -4.25 -5.08 20.03
CA ASP A 111 -4.30 -5.10 21.51
C ASP A 111 -5.70 -5.40 22.06
N ASP A 112 -6.76 -5.14 21.28
CA ASP A 112 -8.15 -5.45 21.63
C ASP A 112 -8.58 -6.88 21.25
N GLY A 113 -7.66 -7.69 20.71
CA GLY A 113 -7.92 -9.05 20.24
C GLY A 113 -8.46 -9.12 18.80
N THR A 114 -8.54 -8.00 18.07
CA THR A 114 -8.90 -8.02 16.65
C THR A 114 -7.83 -8.76 15.85
N LYS A 115 -8.22 -9.79 15.11
CA LYS A 115 -7.31 -10.72 14.44
C LYS A 115 -6.97 -10.25 13.03
N ILE A 116 -5.69 -10.31 12.68
CA ILE A 116 -5.19 -10.21 11.31
C ILE A 116 -4.62 -11.57 10.91
N CYS A 117 -5.14 -12.15 9.85
CA CYS A 117 -4.78 -13.48 9.35
C CYS A 117 -4.30 -13.36 7.92
N LEU A 118 -3.17 -13.98 7.62
CA LEU A 118 -2.60 -14.03 6.27
C LEU A 118 -2.21 -15.46 5.93
N CYS A 119 -2.70 -15.93 4.78
CA CYS A 119 -2.14 -17.06 4.06
C CYS A 119 -1.53 -16.58 2.75
N VAL A 120 -0.28 -16.96 2.47
CA VAL A 120 0.38 -16.66 1.19
C VAL A 120 0.62 -17.95 0.44
N GLU A 121 0.00 -18.09 -0.73
CA GLU A 121 0.29 -19.19 -1.64
C GLU A 121 1.24 -18.68 -2.73
N ILE A 122 2.41 -19.31 -2.88
CA ILE A 122 3.42 -18.89 -3.86
C ILE A 122 3.60 -20.02 -4.86
N ASN A 123 3.52 -19.70 -6.14
CA ASN A 123 3.91 -20.56 -7.26
C ASN A 123 5.23 -20.04 -7.83
N GLY A 124 6.33 -20.73 -7.54
CA GLY A 124 7.69 -20.39 -7.97
C GLY A 124 7.91 -20.56 -9.47
N LYS A 125 7.14 -21.43 -10.14
CA LYS A 125 7.22 -21.62 -11.60
C LYS A 125 6.59 -20.46 -12.36
N GLU A 126 5.40 -20.03 -11.95
CA GLU A 126 4.73 -18.84 -12.50
C GLU A 126 5.31 -17.53 -11.94
N ARG A 127 6.04 -17.61 -10.82
CA ARG A 127 6.54 -16.48 -10.03
C ARG A 127 5.41 -15.55 -9.62
N LYS A 128 4.33 -16.12 -9.11
CA LYS A 128 3.16 -15.39 -8.62
C LYS A 128 2.87 -15.78 -7.18
N ALA A 129 2.24 -14.86 -6.45
CA ALA A 129 1.76 -15.11 -5.12
C ALA A 129 0.34 -14.60 -4.92
N LYS A 130 -0.42 -15.30 -4.10
CA LYS A 130 -1.74 -14.89 -3.64
C LYS A 130 -1.69 -14.63 -2.14
N PHE A 131 -1.92 -13.39 -1.76
CA PHE A 131 -2.01 -12.93 -0.38
C PHE A 131 -3.48 -12.96 0.01
N ASP A 132 -3.87 -13.98 0.77
CA ASP A 132 -5.24 -14.20 1.20
C ASP A 132 -5.41 -13.82 2.68
N PHE A 133 -6.18 -12.76 2.93
CA PHE A 133 -6.50 -12.28 4.27
C PHE A 133 -7.81 -12.86 4.83
N THR A 134 -8.38 -13.88 4.19
CA THR A 134 -9.51 -14.64 4.72
C THR A 134 -9.24 -15.11 6.15
N GLY A 135 -10.24 -14.95 7.01
CA GLY A 135 -10.14 -15.23 8.43
C GLY A 135 -9.78 -14.02 9.28
N THR A 136 -9.35 -12.90 8.68
CA THR A 136 -9.19 -11.61 9.37
C THR A 136 -10.54 -11.13 9.94
N SER A 137 -10.51 -10.49 11.11
CA SER A 137 -11.69 -10.00 11.81
C SER A 137 -12.49 -8.97 10.99
N GLU A 138 -13.79 -8.89 11.28
CA GLU A 138 -14.69 -7.84 10.79
C GLU A 138 -14.19 -6.43 11.18
N GLN A 139 -14.69 -5.42 10.48
CA GLN A 139 -14.45 -4.02 10.83
C GLN A 139 -14.88 -3.74 12.28
N VAL A 140 -14.19 -2.82 12.92
CA VAL A 140 -14.44 -2.42 14.31
C VAL A 140 -15.18 -1.09 14.38
N TRP A 141 -15.83 -0.83 15.52
CA TRP A 141 -16.44 0.47 15.83
C TRP A 141 -15.42 1.58 16.12
N TYR A 142 -14.17 1.20 16.38
CA TYR A 142 -13.06 2.12 16.59
C TYR A 142 -12.52 2.68 15.27
N ASN A 143 -11.51 3.54 15.37
CA ASN A 143 -10.99 4.27 14.23
C ASN A 143 -9.82 3.59 13.52
N TRP A 144 -9.44 2.38 13.91
CA TRP A 144 -8.28 1.67 13.35
C TRP A 144 -8.64 0.69 12.22
N ASN A 145 -9.78 0.86 11.57
CA ASN A 145 -10.04 0.18 10.30
C ASN A 145 -9.07 0.66 9.22
N ALA A 146 -8.52 -0.24 8.43
CA ALA A 146 -7.56 0.03 7.38
C ALA A 146 -8.23 -0.07 6.00
N PRO A 147 -8.36 1.04 5.24
CA PRO A 147 -8.80 0.98 3.85
C PRO A 147 -7.89 0.08 3.02
N ARG A 148 -8.43 -0.50 1.94
CA ARG A 148 -7.67 -1.40 1.04
C ARG A 148 -6.29 -0.85 0.65
N SER A 149 -6.18 0.46 0.39
CA SER A 149 -4.91 1.11 0.02
C SER A 149 -3.80 0.92 1.06
N ILE A 150 -4.14 0.81 2.34
CA ILE A 150 -3.19 0.56 3.43
C ILE A 150 -2.68 -0.87 3.36
N SER A 151 -3.56 -1.83 3.09
CA SER A 151 -3.15 -3.23 2.91
C SER A 151 -2.20 -3.40 1.73
N TYR A 152 -2.50 -2.77 0.60
CA TYR A 152 -1.61 -2.78 -0.57
C TYR A 152 -0.27 -2.09 -0.26
N SER A 153 -0.28 -0.96 0.46
CA SER A 153 0.95 -0.26 0.82
C SER A 153 1.85 -1.10 1.74
N ALA A 154 1.27 -1.81 2.72
CA ALA A 154 2.01 -2.72 3.59
C ALA A 154 2.65 -3.88 2.80
N ILE A 155 1.90 -4.49 1.87
CA ILE A 155 2.42 -5.55 1.01
C ILE A 155 3.61 -5.05 0.17
N ILE A 156 3.45 -3.91 -0.52
CA ILE A 156 4.54 -3.32 -1.34
C ILE A 156 5.76 -3.04 -0.46
N TYR A 157 5.55 -2.46 0.74
CA TYR A 157 6.63 -2.19 1.69
C TYR A 157 7.38 -3.47 2.09
N CYS A 158 6.67 -4.52 2.52
CA CYS A 158 7.28 -5.78 2.94
C CYS A 158 8.03 -6.45 1.79
N LEU A 159 7.44 -6.51 0.59
CA LEU A 159 8.10 -7.05 -0.60
C LEU A 159 9.38 -6.29 -0.92
N ARG A 160 9.34 -4.94 -0.85
CA ARG A 160 10.53 -4.12 -1.06
C ARG A 160 11.61 -4.37 -0.01
N ALA A 161 11.21 -4.49 1.25
CA ALA A 161 12.13 -4.68 2.39
C ALA A 161 12.85 -6.03 2.32
N MET A 162 12.20 -7.07 1.77
CA MET A 162 12.79 -8.40 1.58
C MET A 162 13.73 -8.50 0.36
N ILE A 163 13.72 -7.52 -0.54
CA ILE A 163 14.60 -7.51 -1.72
C ILE A 163 15.95 -6.87 -1.36
N PRO A 164 17.07 -7.62 -1.45
CA PRO A 164 18.35 -7.21 -0.90
C PRO A 164 19.06 -6.11 -1.70
N HIS A 165 18.62 -5.85 -2.93
CA HIS A 165 19.18 -4.84 -3.80
C HIS A 165 18.22 -3.66 -3.99
N GLU A 166 18.74 -2.55 -4.52
CA GLU A 166 17.93 -1.39 -4.79
C GLU A 166 16.96 -1.65 -5.95
N ILE A 167 15.68 -1.42 -5.70
CA ILE A 167 14.64 -1.35 -6.72
C ILE A 167 13.74 -0.14 -6.48
N PRO A 168 13.18 0.45 -7.54
CA PRO A 168 12.21 1.52 -7.42
C PRO A 168 10.91 0.99 -6.77
N LEU A 169 10.42 1.69 -5.75
CA LEU A 169 9.15 1.39 -5.10
C LEU A 169 7.98 1.89 -5.96
N ASN A 170 7.26 0.98 -6.61
CA ASN A 170 6.11 1.33 -7.46
C ASN A 170 5.13 0.15 -7.62
N GLN A 171 4.02 0.38 -8.34
CA GLN A 171 2.95 -0.60 -8.55
C GLN A 171 3.40 -1.86 -9.32
N GLY A 172 4.54 -1.83 -10.03
CA GLY A 172 5.16 -2.99 -10.65
C GLY A 172 5.38 -4.14 -9.64
N CYS A 173 5.70 -3.82 -8.39
CA CYS A 173 5.84 -4.80 -7.31
C CYS A 173 4.56 -5.64 -7.06
N MET A 174 3.39 -5.10 -7.38
CA MET A 174 2.09 -5.77 -7.17
C MET A 174 1.61 -6.57 -8.38
N ARG A 175 2.21 -6.41 -9.56
CA ARG A 175 1.77 -7.13 -10.77
C ARG A 175 1.78 -8.67 -10.64
N PRO A 176 2.73 -9.32 -9.93
CA PRO A 176 2.69 -10.76 -9.72
C PRO A 176 1.87 -11.18 -8.48
N ILE A 177 1.20 -10.22 -7.82
CA ILE A 177 0.55 -10.42 -6.53
C ILE A 177 -0.96 -10.30 -6.66
N GLU A 178 -1.67 -11.38 -6.38
CA GLU A 178 -3.11 -11.37 -6.14
C GLU A 178 -3.37 -11.08 -4.65
N VAL A 179 -4.33 -10.20 -4.35
CA VAL A 179 -4.67 -9.84 -2.96
C VAL A 179 -6.16 -10.06 -2.71
N ILE A 180 -6.48 -10.91 -1.75
CA ILE A 180 -7.84 -11.17 -1.28
C ILE A 180 -8.02 -10.49 0.07
N LEU A 181 -8.92 -9.51 0.11
CA LEU A 181 -9.36 -8.85 1.34
C LEU A 181 -10.84 -9.17 1.54
N PRO A 182 -11.25 -9.77 2.67
CA PRO A 182 -12.66 -10.05 2.92
C PRO A 182 -13.46 -8.74 3.04
N PRO A 183 -14.53 -8.54 2.24
CA PRO A 183 -15.36 -7.34 2.34
C PRO A 183 -15.96 -7.20 3.75
N GLY A 184 -15.94 -5.99 4.31
CA GLY A 184 -16.42 -5.72 5.67
C GLY A 184 -15.44 -6.14 6.77
N SER A 185 -14.25 -6.62 6.42
CA SER A 185 -13.16 -6.83 7.38
C SER A 185 -12.53 -5.52 7.84
N ILE A 186 -11.72 -5.58 8.89
CA ILE A 186 -10.87 -4.46 9.31
C ILE A 186 -9.91 -3.98 8.19
N LEU A 187 -9.62 -4.82 7.19
CA LEU A 187 -8.73 -4.50 6.06
C LEU A 187 -9.46 -4.11 4.75
N ASP A 188 -10.79 -4.23 4.73
CA ASP A 188 -11.67 -3.73 3.67
C ASP A 188 -13.00 -3.26 4.28
N PRO A 189 -12.96 -2.21 5.12
CA PRO A 189 -14.11 -1.76 5.88
C PRO A 189 -15.12 -1.04 4.98
N HIS A 190 -16.36 -0.91 5.44
CA HIS A 190 -17.34 -0.05 4.79
C HIS A 190 -16.83 1.40 4.70
N LYS A 191 -17.21 2.11 3.65
CA LYS A 191 -16.80 3.51 3.38
C LYS A 191 -17.13 4.50 4.52
N ASP A 192 -18.10 4.16 5.34
CA ASP A 192 -18.56 5.00 6.46
C ASP A 192 -17.84 4.66 7.78
N ALA A 193 -16.97 3.64 7.80
CA ALA A 193 -16.20 3.27 8.97
C ALA A 193 -15.10 4.32 9.26
N ALA A 194 -14.78 4.49 10.54
CA ALA A 194 -13.67 5.33 10.94
C ALA A 194 -12.32 4.63 10.67
N VAL A 195 -11.40 5.34 9.99
CA VAL A 195 -10.19 4.73 9.41
C VAL A 195 -8.86 5.40 9.77
N VAL A 196 -8.86 6.49 10.54
CA VAL A 196 -7.63 7.28 10.77
C VAL A 196 -6.52 6.46 11.47
N GLY A 197 -6.88 5.60 12.41
CA GLY A 197 -5.98 4.71 13.13
C GLY A 197 -5.45 3.56 12.27
N GLY A 198 -6.10 3.26 11.14
CA GLY A 198 -5.68 2.17 10.25
C GLY A 198 -4.29 2.43 9.65
N ASN A 199 -3.99 3.70 9.36
CA ASN A 199 -2.71 4.11 8.78
C ASN A 199 -1.53 4.01 9.74
N VAL A 200 -1.77 4.12 11.05
CA VAL A 200 -0.72 4.26 12.06
C VAL A 200 -0.60 3.05 12.99
N LEU A 201 -1.70 2.34 13.26
CA LEU A 201 -1.72 1.16 14.12
C LEU A 201 -1.83 -0.13 13.31
N THR A 202 -2.94 -0.29 12.58
CA THR A 202 -3.24 -1.53 11.86
C THR A 202 -2.23 -1.82 10.75
N SER A 203 -1.72 -0.77 10.10
CA SER A 203 -0.64 -0.90 9.11
C SER A 203 0.63 -1.53 9.70
N GLN A 204 1.00 -1.20 10.94
CA GLN A 204 2.17 -1.77 11.61
C GLN A 204 1.94 -3.26 11.86
N ARG A 205 0.79 -3.63 12.43
CA ARG A 205 0.45 -5.03 12.67
C ARG A 205 0.37 -5.83 11.37
N LEU A 206 -0.11 -5.21 10.30
CA LEU A 206 -0.17 -5.83 8.99
C LEU A 206 1.23 -6.13 8.44
N VAL A 207 2.18 -5.19 8.60
CA VAL A 207 3.59 -5.40 8.26
C VAL A 207 4.17 -6.54 9.09
N ASP A 208 3.91 -6.59 10.39
CA ASP A 208 4.40 -7.66 11.28
C ASP A 208 3.88 -9.03 10.82
N VAL A 209 2.58 -9.15 10.52
CA VAL A 209 1.98 -10.40 10.04
C VAL A 209 2.59 -10.82 8.70
N ILE A 210 2.77 -9.89 7.76
CA ILE A 210 3.36 -10.20 6.46
C ILE A 210 4.80 -10.68 6.64
N LEU A 211 5.65 -9.94 7.35
CA LEU A 211 7.04 -10.34 7.55
C LEU A 211 7.14 -11.68 8.29
N ARG A 212 6.34 -11.87 9.35
CA ARG A 212 6.28 -13.13 10.10
C ARG A 212 5.92 -14.34 9.25
N ALA A 213 5.08 -14.17 8.21
CA ALA A 213 4.76 -15.26 7.30
C ALA A 213 5.99 -15.70 6.48
N PHE A 214 6.87 -14.76 6.12
CA PHE A 214 8.08 -15.01 5.32
C PHE A 214 9.31 -15.40 6.15
N GLY A 215 9.27 -15.22 7.47
CA GLY A 215 10.32 -15.62 8.43
C GLY A 215 11.21 -14.47 8.87
#